data_AF-A0A960WZ53-F1
#
_entry.id   AF-A0A960WZ53-F1
#
_cell.length_a   1.000
_cell.length_b   1.000
_cell.length_c   1.000
_cell.angle_alpha   90.00
_cell.angle_beta   90.00
_cell.angle_gamma   90.00
#
_symmetry.space_group_name_H-M   'P 1'
#
loop_
_entity.id
_entity.type
_entity.pdbx_description
1 polymer ?
#
loop_
_entity_poly.entity_id
_entity_poly.type
_entity_poly.pdbx_seq_one_letter_code
_entity_poly.pdbx_strand_id
1 'polypeptide(L)'
;MPFFWMLGTRNPWWIGAAVVLGLIGHAAMYGPQAAFFSELFGTSVRYSGASLGYQLASPLAGGLAPLIATELLRRSGGNPLPVALYLIVMAAITVVCVYLAKETHRTKL
;
A
#
# COMPACT_ATOMS: atom_id res chain seq x y z
N MET A 1 8.87 8.32 9.38
CA MET A 1 9.17 9.04 10.64
C MET A 1 8.78 10.53 10.65
N PRO A 2 8.81 11.30 9.54
CA PRO A 2 8.34 12.70 9.54
C PRO A 2 6.84 12.88 9.89
N PHE A 3 5.99 11.97 9.41
CA PHE A 3 4.54 12.01 9.66
C PHE A 3 4.17 11.88 11.15
N PHE A 4 4.80 10.96 11.88
CA PHE A 4 4.56 10.78 13.32
C PHE A 4 5.05 11.97 14.16
N TRP A 5 6.13 12.65 13.74
CA TRP A 5 6.57 13.89 14.38
C TRP A 5 5.59 15.04 14.17
N MET A 6 5.04 15.20 12.96
CA MET A 6 4.00 16.21 12.70
C MET A 6 2.73 15.94 13.52
N LEU A 7 2.33 14.67 13.68
CA LEU A 7 1.24 14.28 14.57
C LEU A 7 1.50 14.62 16.05
N GLY A 8 2.75 14.50 16.50
CA GLY A 8 3.15 14.81 17.88
C GLY A 8 3.03 16.29 18.27
N THR A 9 3.03 17.22 17.30
CA THR A 9 2.95 18.66 17.58
C THR A 9 1.60 19.14 18.12
N ARG A 10 0.54 18.30 18.06
CA ARG A 10 -0.85 18.64 18.45
C ARG A 10 -1.43 19.90 17.78
N ASN A 11 -0.76 20.44 16.78
CA ASN A 11 -1.21 21.61 16.04
C ASN A 11 -2.01 21.16 14.80
N PRO A 12 -3.29 21.55 14.67
CA PRO A 12 -4.16 21.07 13.60
C PRO A 12 -3.63 21.41 12.19
N TRP A 13 -2.89 22.51 12.02
CA TRP A 13 -2.31 22.89 10.73
C TRP A 13 -1.21 21.93 10.27
N TRP A 14 -0.32 21.53 11.18
CA TRP A 14 0.77 20.59 10.88
C TRP A 14 0.26 19.18 10.62
N ILE A 15 -0.78 18.76 11.36
CA ILE A 15 -1.45 17.48 11.13
C ILE A 15 -2.13 17.50 9.75
N GLY A 16 -2.84 18.58 9.42
CA GLY A 16 -3.48 18.75 8.11
C GLY A 16 -2.47 18.66 6.96
N ALA A 17 -1.35 19.38 7.06
CA ALA A 17 -0.29 19.34 6.05
C ALA A 17 0.30 17.92 5.89
N ALA A 18 0.53 17.20 6.99
CA ALA A 18 1.04 15.84 6.97
C ALA A 18 0.07 14.87 6.26
N VAL A 19 -1.24 15.01 6.50
CA VAL A 19 -2.28 14.21 5.84
C VAL A 19 -2.35 14.53 4.35
N VAL A 20 -2.35 15.81 3.96
CA VAL A 20 -2.40 16.22 2.55
C VAL A 20 -1.20 15.67 1.78
N LEU A 21 0.01 15.80 2.32
CA LEU A 21 1.22 15.22 1.72
C LEU A 21 1.12 13.69 1.59
N GLY A 22 0.57 13.01 2.60
CA GLY A 22 0.31 11.58 2.53
C GLY A 22 -0.68 11.20 1.43
N LEU A 23 -1.75 11.97 1.28
CA LEU A 23 -2.79 11.75 0.26
C LEU A 23 -2.28 12.01 -1.16
N ILE A 24 -1.37 12.97 -1.36
CA ILE A 24 -0.73 13.20 -2.67
C ILE A 24 0.07 11.96 -3.08
N GLY A 25 0.89 11.41 -2.18
CA GLY A 25 1.62 10.17 -2.44
C GLY A 25 0.69 9.00 -2.74
N HIS A 26 -0.40 8.87 -1.98
CA HIS A 26 -1.42 7.85 -2.20
C HIS A 26 -2.10 8.00 -3.57
N ALA A 27 -2.48 9.22 -3.96
CA ALA A 27 -3.08 9.50 -5.27
C ALA A 27 -2.14 9.16 -6.43
N ALA A 28 -0.85 9.49 -6.29
CA ALA A 28 0.16 9.13 -7.28
C ALA A 28 0.37 7.62 -7.41
N MET A 29 0.18 6.85 -6.34
CA MET A 29 0.19 5.38 -6.39
C MET A 29 -1.08 4.81 -7.04
N TYR A 30 -2.25 5.36 -6.71
CA TYR A 30 -3.55 4.88 -7.21
C TYR A 30 -3.80 5.22 -8.69
N GLY A 31 -3.29 6.35 -9.17
CA GLY A 31 -3.47 6.79 -10.57
C GLY A 31 -3.05 5.75 -11.61
N PRO A 32 -1.80 5.26 -11.63
CA PRO A 32 -1.36 4.26 -12.59
C PRO A 32 -1.89 2.84 -12.32
N GLN A 33 -2.39 2.57 -11.10
CA GLN A 33 -2.84 1.23 -10.70
C GLN A 33 -3.99 0.70 -11.58
N ALA A 34 -4.90 1.57 -12.03
CA ALA A 34 -5.99 1.18 -12.92
C ALA A 34 -5.50 0.78 -14.32
N ALA A 35 -4.55 1.54 -14.89
CA ALA A 35 -3.94 1.23 -16.18
C ALA A 35 -3.13 -0.08 -16.10
N PHE A 36 -2.32 -0.23 -15.04
CA PHE A 36 -1.51 -1.42 -14.79
C PHE A 36 -2.36 -2.70 -14.67
N PHE A 37 -3.45 -2.70 -13.90
CA PHE A 37 -4.34 -3.85 -13.85
C PHE A 37 -5.03 -4.14 -15.18
N SER A 38 -5.28 -3.10 -15.98
CA SER A 38 -5.84 -3.28 -17.31
C SER A 38 -4.85 -3.97 -18.26
N GLU A 39 -3.56 -3.73 -18.10
CA GLU A 39 -2.51 -4.34 -18.93
C GLU A 39 -2.10 -5.74 -18.44
N LEU A 40 -2.18 -6.00 -17.14
CA LEU A 40 -1.80 -7.28 -16.54
C LEU A 40 -2.78 -8.43 -16.85
N PHE A 41 -4.04 -8.10 -17.14
CA PHE A 41 -5.10 -9.08 -17.43
C PHE A 41 -5.69 -8.83 -18.83
N GLY A 42 -5.81 -9.90 -19.62
CA GLY A 42 -6.46 -9.85 -20.94
C GLY A 42 -7.87 -9.27 -20.89
N THR A 43 -8.33 -8.67 -21.99
CA THR A 43 -9.61 -7.94 -22.07
C THR A 43 -10.82 -8.74 -21.57
N SER A 44 -10.82 -10.06 -21.75
CA SER A 44 -11.88 -10.98 -21.34
C SER A 44 -11.95 -11.27 -19.84
N VAL A 45 -10.86 -11.07 -19.08
CA VAL A 45 -10.79 -11.42 -17.65
C VAL A 45 -10.37 -10.26 -16.75
N ARG A 46 -10.14 -9.07 -17.30
CA ARG A 46 -9.66 -7.89 -16.59
C ARG A 46 -10.47 -7.51 -15.36
N TYR A 47 -11.79 -7.44 -15.50
CA TYR A 47 -12.67 -7.04 -14.39
C TYR A 47 -12.71 -8.12 -13.29
N SER A 48 -12.84 -9.39 -13.68
CA SER A 48 -12.89 -10.51 -12.73
C SER A 48 -11.55 -10.76 -12.03
N GLY A 49 -10.43 -10.67 -12.75
CA GLY A 49 -9.09 -10.81 -12.21
C GLY A 49 -8.73 -9.68 -11.24
N ALA A 50 -9.00 -8.43 -11.61
CA ALA A 50 -8.81 -7.28 -10.72
C ALA A 50 -9.72 -7.37 -9.48
N SER A 51 -11.00 -7.73 -9.65
CA SER A 51 -11.95 -7.91 -8.54
C SER A 51 -11.52 -9.03 -7.59
N LEU A 52 -11.09 -10.18 -8.11
CA LEU A 52 -10.58 -11.29 -7.30
C LEU A 52 -9.32 -10.86 -6.52
N GLY A 53 -8.40 -10.14 -7.18
CA GLY A 53 -7.22 -9.57 -6.52
C GLY A 53 -7.60 -8.62 -5.38
N TYR A 54 -8.57 -7.73 -5.61
CA TYR A 54 -9.10 -6.84 -4.56
C TYR A 54 -9.77 -7.59 -3.42
N GLN A 55 -10.57 -8.60 -3.72
CA GLN A 55 -11.28 -9.41 -2.71
C GLN A 55 -10.30 -10.20 -1.84
N LEU A 56 -9.17 -10.68 -2.40
CA LEU A 56 -8.12 -11.34 -1.64
C LEU A 56 -7.23 -10.35 -0.89
N ALA A 57 -6.92 -9.19 -1.50
CA ALA A 57 -6.11 -8.15 -0.86
C ALA A 57 -6.84 -7.47 0.30
N SER A 58 -8.16 -7.29 0.21
CA SER A 58 -8.97 -6.60 1.21
C SER A 58 -8.83 -7.16 2.64
N PRO A 59 -9.01 -8.47 2.91
CA PRO A 59 -8.85 -9.02 4.25
C PRO A 59 -7.39 -8.98 4.74
N LEU A 60 -6.42 -9.18 3.83
CA LEU A 60 -5.00 -9.16 4.15
C LEU A 60 -4.52 -7.75 4.54
N ALA A 61 -4.86 -6.75 3.72
CA ALA A 61 -4.44 -5.37 3.92
C ALA A 61 -5.33 -4.63 4.93
N GLY A 62 -6.65 -4.84 4.89
CA GLY A 62 -7.61 -4.15 5.74
C GLY A 62 -7.73 -4.74 7.14
N GLY A 63 -7.57 -6.05 7.30
CA GLY A 63 -7.71 -6.74 8.59
C GLY A 63 -6.38 -7.12 9.22
N LEU A 64 -5.56 -7.90 8.52
CA LEU A 64 -4.34 -8.47 9.12
C LEU A 64 -3.24 -7.44 9.33
N ALA A 65 -3.02 -6.54 8.37
CA ALA A 65 -1.95 -5.54 8.48
C ALA A 65 -2.06 -4.63 9.73
N PRO A 66 -3.22 -4.01 10.06
CA PRO A 66 -3.34 -3.22 11.27
C PRO A 66 -3.25 -4.06 12.55
N LEU A 67 -3.73 -5.31 12.55
CA LEU A 67 -3.57 -6.22 13.69
C LEU A 67 -2.10 -6.54 13.96
N ILE A 68 -1.35 -6.88 12.91
CA ILE A 68 0.09 -7.15 12.99
C ILE A 68 0.83 -5.90 13.48
N ALA A 69 0.55 -4.74 12.89
CA ALA A 69 1.18 -3.48 13.28
C ALA A 69 0.90 -3.12 14.75
N THR A 70 -0.34 -3.32 15.21
CA THR A 70 -0.74 -3.04 16.60
C THR A 70 -0.04 -3.99 17.57
N GLU A 71 0.03 -5.29 17.25
CA GLU A 71 0.71 -6.27 18.09
C GLU A 71 2.23 -6.04 18.14
N LEU A 72 2.85 -5.68 17.00
CA LEU A 72 4.26 -5.28 16.94
C LEU A 72 4.53 -4.07 17.84
N LEU A 73 3.66 -3.05 17.77
CA LEU A 73 3.77 -1.85 18.60
C LEU A 73 3.57 -2.16 20.10
N ARG A 74 2.65 -3.06 20.42
CA ARG A 74 2.39 -3.51 21.80
C ARG A 74 3.59 -4.25 22.37
N ARG A 75 4.18 -5.18 21.61
CA ARG A 75 5.36 -5.96 22.04
C ARG A 75 6.62 -5.10 22.18
N SER A 76 6.72 -4.02 21.41
CA SER A 76 7.86 -3.10 21.45
C SER A 76 7.71 -1.98 22.49
N GLY A 77 6.70 -2.04 23.36
CA GLY A 77 6.48 -1.05 24.40
C GLY A 77 6.16 0.35 23.87
N GLY A 78 5.55 0.43 22.67
CA GLY A 78 5.25 1.70 22.00
C GLY A 78 6.36 2.23 21.08
N ASN A 79 7.48 1.50 20.93
CA ASN A 79 8.51 1.87 19.97
C ASN A 79 8.02 1.59 18.52
N PRO A 80 7.96 2.59 17.61
CA PRO A 80 7.44 2.42 16.25
C PRO A 80 8.44 1.76 15.28
N LEU A 81 9.69 1.52 15.67
CA LEU A 81 10.70 0.92 14.79
C LEU A 81 10.28 -0.43 14.19
N PRO A 82 9.68 -1.38 14.94
CA PRO A 82 9.28 -2.67 14.37
C PRO A 82 8.12 -2.54 13.37
N VAL A 83 7.22 -1.58 13.59
CA VAL A 83 6.15 -1.26 12.63
C VAL A 83 6.75 -0.68 11.35
N ALA A 84 7.74 0.21 11.46
CA ALA A 84 8.45 0.75 10.30
C ALA A 84 9.19 -0.33 9.52
N LEU A 85 9.87 -1.26 10.20
CA LEU A 85 10.53 -2.39 9.55
C LEU A 85 9.52 -3.29 8.83
N TYR A 86 8.38 -3.59 9.44
CA TYR A 86 7.29 -4.32 8.81
C TYR A 86 6.83 -3.63 7.50
N LEU A 87 6.63 -2.32 7.53
CA LEU A 87 6.24 -1.56 6.32
C LEU A 87 7.32 -1.58 5.24
N ILE A 88 8.61 -1.53 5.60
CA ILE A 88 9.72 -1.63 4.63
C ILE A 88 9.72 -3.02 3.97
N VAL A 89 9.52 -4.09 4.74
CA VAL A 89 9.43 -5.46 4.20
C VAL A 89 8.24 -5.59 3.23
N MET A 90 7.07 -5.06 3.60
CA MET A 90 5.90 -5.07 2.72
C MET A 90 6.12 -4.26 1.43
N ALA A 91 6.82 -3.12 1.53
CA ALA A 91 7.20 -2.33 0.36
C ALA A 91 8.16 -3.10 -0.55
N ALA A 92 9.15 -3.78 0.01
CA ALA A 92 10.07 -4.61 -0.77
C ALA A 92 9.35 -5.77 -1.49
N ILE A 93 8.42 -6.45 -0.81
CA ILE A 93 7.58 -7.49 -1.43
C ILE A 93 6.76 -6.90 -2.59
N THR A 94 6.17 -5.73 -2.40
CA THR A 94 5.42 -5.03 -3.45
C THR A 94 6.29 -4.75 -4.67
N VAL A 95 7.51 -4.23 -4.47
CA VAL A 95 8.47 -3.97 -5.55
C VAL A 95 8.83 -5.25 -6.29
N VAL A 96 9.11 -6.34 -5.57
CA VAL A 96 9.41 -7.64 -6.17
C VAL A 96 8.22 -8.17 -6.98
N CYS A 97 7.00 -8.07 -6.45
CA CYS A 97 5.78 -8.47 -7.17
C CYS A 97 5.57 -7.65 -8.44
N VAL A 98 5.75 -6.32 -8.38
CA VAL A 98 5.65 -5.44 -9.55
C VAL A 98 6.73 -5.76 -10.58
N TYR A 99 7.94 -6.07 -10.13
CA TYR A 99 9.05 -6.45 -11.03
C TYR A 99 8.81 -7.80 -11.72
N LEU A 100 8.23 -8.76 -11.00
CA LEU A 100 7.89 -10.09 -11.53
C LEU A 100 6.59 -10.11 -12.33
N ALA A 101 5.73 -9.10 -12.16
CA ALA A 101 4.51 -8.95 -12.93
C ALA A 101 4.88 -8.81 -14.43
N LYS A 102 4.58 -9.86 -15.18
CA LYS A 102 5.01 -10.02 -16.58
C LYS A 102 4.34 -8.96 -17.45
N GLU A 103 5.14 -8.08 -18.04
CA GLU A 103 4.67 -7.06 -18.97
C GLU A 103 4.08 -7.74 -20.22
N THR A 104 2.75 -7.73 -20.36
CA THR A 104 2.03 -8.42 -21.45
C THR A 104 1.80 -7.49 -22.66
N HIS A 105 2.67 -6.48 -22.86
CA HIS A 105 2.53 -5.47 -23.90
C HIS A 105 2.67 -6.04 -25.35
N ARG A 106 3.22 -7.24 -25.54
CA ARG A 106 3.51 -7.80 -26.89
C ARG A 106 2.77 -9.06 -27.30
N THR A 107 1.99 -9.70 -26.44
CA THR A 107 1.24 -10.90 -26.87
C THR A 107 -0.11 -10.47 -27.41
N LYS A 108 -0.13 -10.14 -28.72
CA LYS A 108 -1.37 -10.13 -29.49
C LYS A 108 -1.97 -11.54 -29.42
N LEU A 109 -3.09 -11.69 -28.70
CA LEU A 109 -4.03 -12.79 -28.90
C LEU A 109 -4.98 -12.39 -30.04
#